data_AF-A0A5C7JMQ1-F1
#
_entry.id   AF-A0A5C7JMQ1-F1
#
_cell.length_a   1.000
_cell.length_b   1.000
_cell.length_c   1.000
_cell.angle_alpha   90.00
_cell.angle_beta   90.00
_cell.angle_gamma   90.00
#
_symmetry.space_group_name_H-M   'P 1'
#
loop_
_entity.id
_entity.type
_entity.pdbx_description
1 polymer ?
#
loop_
_entity_poly.entity_id
_entity_poly.type
_entity_poly.pdbx_seq_one_letter_code
_entity_poly.pdbx_strand_id
1 'polypeptide(L)'
;MKGYTKTTSYLAPMIEQNLSVFLEHNFVNCYLGDDGYDIKYPNHLYLRVAPDEFTDKFREVTREIRNSKEYVKDYDLPNREVMFVFKISEKYYGDLELFKAGKYGKINKEYVEKSFKKDSKRYKILNKDPEYRAMLEETLAVHLPANAELEEIPVPEIEIFRHNNKGWN
;
A
#
# COMPACT_ATOMS: atom_id res chain seq x y z
N MET A 1 13.68 8.46 -8.97
CA MET A 1 13.28 7.63 -7.81
C MET A 1 11.89 7.09 -8.10
N LYS A 2 11.68 5.77 -8.20
CA LYS A 2 10.31 5.23 -8.32
C LYS A 2 9.60 5.56 -7.00
N GLY A 3 8.53 6.35 -7.05
CA GLY A 3 7.72 6.68 -5.88
C GLY A 3 7.05 5.44 -5.30
N TYR A 4 6.44 5.60 -4.12
CA TYR A 4 5.61 4.55 -3.53
C TYR A 4 4.44 4.18 -4.45
N THR A 5 4.06 2.90 -4.45
CA THR A 5 2.81 2.43 -5.08
C THR A 5 1.60 3.11 -4.46
N LYS A 6 0.45 3.10 -5.16
CA LYS A 6 -0.78 3.59 -4.53
C LYS A 6 -1.21 2.67 -3.40
N THR A 7 -0.95 1.36 -3.49
CA THR A 7 -1.18 0.40 -2.41
C THR A 7 -0.43 0.79 -1.14
N THR A 8 0.85 1.15 -1.26
CA THR A 8 1.62 1.71 -0.14
C THR A 8 0.98 2.98 0.40
N SER A 9 0.62 3.89 -0.50
CA SER A 9 0.11 5.21 -0.14
C SER A 9 -1.26 5.18 0.52
N TYR A 10 -2.13 4.23 0.17
CA TYR A 10 -3.54 4.24 0.56
C TYR A 10 -3.98 3.02 1.37
N LEU A 11 -3.29 1.88 1.26
CA LEU A 11 -3.73 0.62 1.87
C LEU A 11 -2.78 0.11 2.94
N ALA A 12 -1.51 0.50 2.94
CA ALA A 12 -0.56 0.05 3.97
C ALA A 12 -1.10 0.21 5.41
N PRO A 13 -1.78 1.31 5.80
CA PRO A 13 -2.36 1.44 7.14
C PRO A 13 -3.45 0.41 7.50
N MET A 14 -3.97 -0.35 6.52
CA MET A 14 -4.89 -1.47 6.78
C MET A 14 -4.18 -2.71 7.32
N ILE A 15 -2.85 -2.77 7.21
CA ILE A 15 -2.03 -3.68 8.00
C ILE A 15 -2.06 -3.11 9.42
N GLU A 16 -2.90 -3.68 10.29
CA GLU A 16 -3.13 -3.21 11.67
C GLU A 16 -1.93 -3.49 12.60
N GLN A 17 -0.72 -3.37 12.07
CA GLN A 17 0.56 -3.55 12.73
C GLN A 17 1.31 -2.22 12.77
N ASN A 18 2.31 -2.11 13.65
CA ASN A 18 3.13 -0.92 13.69
C ASN A 18 4.07 -0.85 12.46
N LEU A 19 3.64 -0.13 11.42
CA LEU A 19 4.41 0.05 10.20
C LEU A 19 5.74 0.79 10.41
N SER A 20 5.90 1.52 11.52
CA SER A 20 7.16 2.24 11.80
C SER A 20 8.35 1.29 11.84
N VAL A 21 8.14 0.04 12.26
CA VAL A 21 9.22 -0.92 12.34
C VAL A 21 9.73 -1.29 10.95
N PHE A 22 8.85 -1.46 9.96
CA PHE A 22 9.31 -1.70 8.60
C PHE A 22 10.06 -0.50 8.04
N LEU A 23 9.66 0.73 8.38
CA LEU A 23 10.37 1.94 7.98
C LEU A 23 11.80 1.98 8.53
N GLU A 24 12.03 1.51 9.75
CA GLU A 24 13.37 1.37 10.36
C GLU A 24 14.25 0.32 9.68
N HIS A 25 13.65 -0.57 8.88
CA HIS A 25 14.33 -1.67 8.22
C HIS A 25 14.25 -1.57 6.69
N ASN A 26 14.24 -0.36 6.14
CA ASN A 26 14.19 -0.09 4.69
C ASN A 26 12.96 -0.71 4.01
N PHE A 27 11.78 -0.37 4.52
CA PHE A 27 10.52 -0.57 3.82
C PHE A 27 10.61 -0.02 2.39
N VAL A 28 10.22 -0.85 1.42
CA VAL A 28 10.28 -0.51 -0.01
C VAL A 28 8.90 -0.10 -0.52
N ASN A 29 7.92 -0.99 -0.42
CA ASN A 29 6.54 -0.80 -0.92
C ASN A 29 5.62 -1.91 -0.42
N CYS A 30 4.31 -1.63 -0.40
CA CYS A 30 3.22 -2.60 -0.35
C CYS A 30 2.61 -2.84 -1.74
N TYR A 31 2.10 -4.05 -1.96
CA TYR A 31 1.48 -4.48 -3.21
C TYR A 31 0.18 -5.26 -2.93
N LEU A 32 -0.73 -5.28 -3.89
CA LEU A 32 -1.97 -6.06 -3.88
C LEU A 32 -1.76 -7.55 -4.17
N GLY A 33 -0.58 -7.90 -4.69
CA GLY A 33 -0.24 -9.23 -5.14
C GLY A 33 1.24 -9.37 -5.43
N ASP A 34 1.67 -10.61 -5.59
CA ASP A 34 2.96 -10.98 -6.17
C ASP A 34 2.68 -11.90 -7.37
N ASP A 35 3.08 -11.49 -8.57
CA ASP A 35 2.83 -12.21 -9.83
C ASP A 35 3.67 -13.49 -9.94
N GLY A 36 4.89 -13.50 -9.40
CA GLY A 36 5.80 -14.64 -9.44
C GLY A 36 5.62 -15.65 -8.32
N TYR A 37 4.63 -15.44 -7.45
CA TYR A 37 4.34 -16.31 -6.33
C TYR A 37 3.13 -17.22 -6.60
N ASP A 38 3.30 -18.53 -6.46
CA ASP A 38 2.31 -19.54 -6.88
C ASP A 38 0.96 -19.43 -6.16
N ILE A 39 0.98 -19.05 -4.88
CA ILE A 39 -0.24 -18.93 -4.07
C ILE A 39 -0.72 -17.48 -4.09
N LYS A 40 -1.87 -17.24 -4.73
CA LYS A 40 -2.53 -15.93 -4.72
C LYS A 40 -3.45 -15.83 -3.51
N TYR A 41 -3.17 -14.90 -2.61
CA TYR A 41 -4.01 -14.62 -1.45
C TYR A 41 -4.97 -13.45 -1.74
N PRO A 42 -6.30 -13.67 -1.86
CA PRO A 42 -7.25 -12.58 -2.05
C PRO A 42 -7.38 -11.76 -0.77
N ASN A 43 -7.50 -10.44 -0.89
CA ASN A 43 -7.62 -9.51 0.26
C ASN A 43 -6.42 -9.50 1.21
N HIS A 44 -5.22 -9.62 0.64
CA HIS A 44 -3.96 -9.54 1.37
C HIS A 44 -3.10 -8.40 0.83
N LEU A 45 -2.17 -7.93 1.65
CA LEU A 45 -1.14 -6.98 1.28
C LEU A 45 0.22 -7.64 1.37
N TYR A 46 1.06 -7.36 0.38
CA TYR A 46 2.41 -7.89 0.25
C TYR A 46 3.37 -6.73 0.53
N LEU A 47 4.03 -6.76 1.67
CA LEU A 47 4.90 -5.71 2.16
C LEU A 47 6.35 -6.12 1.94
N ARG A 48 7.06 -5.38 1.07
CA ARG A 48 8.47 -5.62 0.74
C ARG A 48 9.39 -4.78 1.61
N VAL A 49 10.39 -5.44 2.19
CA VAL A 49 11.43 -4.85 3.04
C VAL A 49 12.80 -5.23 2.48
N ALA A 50 13.73 -4.29 2.45
CA ALA A 50 15.09 -4.49 1.95
C ALA A 50 16.11 -4.13 3.05
N PRO A 51 16.18 -4.91 4.14
CA PRO A 51 17.02 -4.56 5.28
C PRO A 51 18.50 -4.54 4.86
N ASP A 52 19.25 -3.53 5.31
CA ASP A 52 20.71 -3.47 5.05
C ASP A 52 21.43 -4.67 5.69
N GLU A 53 20.96 -5.06 6.88
CA GLU A 53 21.46 -6.20 7.63
C GLU A 53 20.34 -6.93 8.37
N PHE A 54 20.43 -8.27 8.42
CA PHE A 54 19.57 -9.10 9.27
C PHE A 54 20.08 -9.09 10.72
N THR A 55 19.87 -7.95 11.38
CA THR A 55 20.24 -7.74 12.78
C THR A 55 19.36 -8.53 13.73
N ASP A 56 19.80 -8.70 14.98
CA ASP A 56 18.98 -9.31 16.02
C ASP A 56 17.70 -8.50 16.29
N LYS A 57 17.77 -7.17 16.15
CA LYS A 57 16.61 -6.28 16.21
C LYS A 57 15.58 -6.61 15.13
N PHE A 58 16.02 -6.80 13.87
CA PHE A 58 15.10 -7.22 12.80
C PHE A 58 14.49 -8.59 13.10
N ARG A 59 15.28 -9.55 13.60
CA ARG A 59 14.78 -10.88 14.00
C ARG A 59 13.76 -10.82 15.13
N GLU A 60 13.97 -9.96 16.12
CA GLU A 60 13.07 -9.78 17.26
C GLU A 60 11.75 -9.18 16.80
N VAL A 61 11.76 -8.09 16.03
CA VAL A 61 10.49 -7.47 15.62
C VAL A 61 9.73 -8.34 14.63
N THR A 62 10.43 -9.00 13.70
CA THR A 62 9.76 -9.95 12.81
C THR A 62 9.14 -11.13 13.56
N ARG A 63 9.66 -11.53 14.73
CA ARG A 63 9.02 -12.52 15.61
C ARG A 63 7.70 -12.00 16.16
N GLU A 64 7.63 -10.75 16.62
CA GLU A 64 6.37 -10.15 17.09
C GLU A 64 5.33 -10.07 15.97
N ILE A 65 5.74 -9.61 14.78
CA ILE A 65 4.90 -9.56 13.59
C ILE A 65 4.34 -10.94 13.24
N ARG A 66 5.19 -11.98 13.26
CA ARG A 66 4.81 -13.37 12.97
C ARG A 66 3.78 -13.94 13.95
N ASN A 67 3.69 -13.39 15.16
CA ASN A 67 2.70 -13.78 16.15
C ASN A 67 1.37 -13.02 16.02
N SER A 68 1.26 -12.05 15.09
CA SER A 68 0.03 -11.32 14.86
C SER A 68 -1.01 -12.16 14.10
N LYS A 69 -2.30 -11.86 14.32
CA LYS A 69 -3.42 -12.57 13.67
C LYS A 69 -3.55 -12.24 12.17
N GLU A 70 -3.02 -11.10 11.74
CA GLU A 70 -3.00 -10.67 10.34
C GLU A 70 -1.85 -11.29 9.55
N TYR A 71 -0.78 -11.70 10.22
CA TYR A 71 0.36 -12.31 9.55
C TYR A 71 -0.02 -13.66 8.94
N VAL A 72 0.35 -13.84 7.68
CA VAL A 72 0.14 -15.11 6.96
C VAL A 72 1.46 -15.84 6.79
N LYS A 73 2.45 -15.15 6.20
CA LYS A 73 3.80 -15.68 6.02
C LYS A 73 4.78 -14.58 5.60
N ASP A 74 6.06 -14.91 5.64
CA ASP A 74 7.11 -14.19 4.92
C ASP A 74 7.91 -15.14 4.02
N TYR A 75 8.58 -14.57 3.01
CA TYR A 75 9.49 -15.30 2.13
C TYR A 75 10.59 -14.40 1.60
N ASP A 76 11.74 -15.01 1.32
CA ASP A 76 12.90 -14.32 0.78
C ASP A 76 12.67 -13.94 -0.69
N LEU A 77 13.14 -12.76 -1.05
CA LEU A 77 13.23 -12.23 -2.40
C LEU A 77 14.71 -12.13 -2.81
N PRO A 78 15.02 -12.01 -4.11
CA PRO A 78 16.38 -11.72 -4.56
C PRO A 78 16.98 -10.48 -3.88
N ASN A 79 18.30 -10.47 -3.72
CA ASN A 79 19.05 -9.37 -3.08
C ASN A 79 18.78 -9.17 -1.59
N ARG A 80 18.55 -10.26 -0.83
CA ARG A 80 18.40 -10.21 0.65
C ARG A 80 17.19 -9.39 1.11
N GLU A 81 16.16 -9.36 0.27
CA GLU A 81 14.91 -8.70 0.59
C GLU A 81 13.90 -9.70 1.13
N VAL A 82 12.89 -9.23 1.84
CA VAL A 82 11.84 -10.06 2.43
C VAL A 82 10.49 -9.53 2.02
N MET A 83 9.60 -10.43 1.60
CA MET A 83 8.18 -10.12 1.42
C MET A 83 7.39 -10.66 2.61
N PHE A 84 6.65 -9.78 3.29
CA PHE A 84 5.67 -10.15 4.31
C PHE A 84 4.26 -10.13 3.71
N VAL A 85 3.46 -11.16 4.00
CA VAL A 85 2.08 -11.26 3.55
C VAL A 85 1.14 -11.10 4.74
N PHE A 86 0.27 -10.10 4.65
CA PHE A 86 -0.73 -9.78 5.67
C PHE A 86 -2.14 -9.96 5.14
N LYS A 87 -2.97 -10.69 5.88
CA LYS A 87 -4.41 -10.71 5.68
C LYS A 87 -5.00 -9.38 6.15
N ILE A 88 -5.78 -8.75 5.30
CA ILE A 88 -6.52 -7.54 5.67
C ILE A 88 -7.76 -7.93 6.50
N SER A 89 -8.10 -7.11 7.50
CA SER A 89 -9.35 -7.27 8.25
C SER A 89 -10.58 -7.18 7.34
N GLU A 90 -11.58 -8.03 7.57
CA GLU A 90 -12.78 -8.14 6.72
C GLU A 90 -13.54 -6.82 6.59
N LYS A 91 -13.48 -5.96 7.62
CA LYS A 91 -14.07 -4.62 7.60
C LYS A 91 -13.56 -3.73 6.47
N TYR A 92 -12.36 -3.99 5.93
CA TYR A 92 -11.76 -3.22 4.85
C TYR A 92 -11.95 -3.84 3.46
N TYR A 93 -12.61 -5.00 3.33
CA TYR A 93 -12.78 -5.63 2.02
C TYR A 93 -13.55 -4.74 1.03
N GLY A 94 -14.58 -4.02 1.50
CA GLY A 94 -15.29 -3.04 0.68
C GLY A 94 -14.38 -1.89 0.23
N ASP A 95 -13.55 -1.36 1.14
CA ASP A 95 -12.61 -0.27 0.84
C ASP A 95 -11.53 -0.70 -0.15
N LEU A 96 -11.09 -1.96 -0.08
CA LEU A 96 -10.15 -2.53 -1.03
C LEU A 96 -10.72 -2.56 -2.46
N GLU A 97 -11.98 -2.95 -2.62
CA GLU A 97 -12.64 -2.95 -3.93
C GLU A 97 -12.89 -1.53 -4.45
N LEU A 98 -13.22 -0.58 -3.56
CA LEU A 98 -13.31 0.83 -3.91
C LEU A 98 -11.96 1.39 -4.38
N PHE A 99 -10.86 1.04 -3.70
CA PHE A 99 -9.50 1.40 -4.12
C PHE A 99 -9.18 0.86 -5.50
N LYS A 100 -9.37 -0.45 -5.74
CA LYS A 100 -9.12 -1.08 -7.06
C LYS A 100 -9.93 -0.42 -8.18
N ALA A 101 -11.14 0.03 -7.89
CA ALA A 101 -12.00 0.75 -8.83
C ALA A 101 -11.69 2.25 -8.95
N GLY A 102 -10.67 2.77 -8.26
CA GLY A 102 -10.30 4.19 -8.26
C GLY A 102 -11.31 5.10 -7.55
N LYS A 103 -12.23 4.56 -6.74
CA LYS A 103 -13.30 5.31 -6.06
C LYS A 103 -12.84 5.81 -4.69
N TYR A 104 -11.74 6.56 -4.65
CA TYR A 104 -11.08 7.00 -3.42
C TYR A 104 -11.98 7.79 -2.49
N GLY A 105 -12.81 8.70 -3.03
CA GLY A 105 -13.72 9.52 -2.22
C GLY A 105 -14.81 8.74 -1.48
N LYS A 106 -14.99 7.45 -1.79
CA LYS A 106 -15.96 6.55 -1.17
C LYS A 106 -15.37 5.64 -0.09
N ILE A 107 -14.05 5.62 0.07
CA ILE A 107 -13.38 4.85 1.12
C ILE A 107 -13.90 5.32 2.50
N ASN A 108 -14.07 4.37 3.41
CA ASN A 108 -14.62 4.59 4.75
C ASN A 108 -13.93 5.77 5.47
N LYS A 109 -14.73 6.71 5.97
CA LYS A 109 -14.23 7.96 6.55
C LYS A 109 -13.53 7.78 7.90
N GLU A 110 -13.96 6.81 8.71
CA GLU A 110 -13.28 6.47 9.96
C GLU A 110 -11.85 5.97 9.68
N TYR A 111 -11.69 5.12 8.66
CA TYR A 111 -10.36 4.71 8.20
C TYR A 111 -9.52 5.90 7.76
N VAL A 112 -10.09 6.82 6.97
CA VAL A 112 -9.38 8.00 6.47
C VAL A 112 -8.91 8.90 7.62
N GLU A 113 -9.79 9.19 8.57
CA GLU A 113 -9.51 10.07 9.71
C GLU A 113 -8.47 9.47 10.66
N LYS A 114 -8.51 8.15 10.88
CA LYS A 114 -7.54 7.45 11.72
C LYS A 114 -6.17 7.34 11.08
N SER A 115 -6.11 7.20 9.75
CA SER A 115 -4.89 6.75 9.06
C SER A 115 -4.10 7.88 8.38
N PHE A 116 -4.73 9.02 8.10
CA PHE A 116 -4.10 10.09 7.31
C PHE A 116 -4.20 11.45 8.00
N LYS A 117 -3.10 12.21 7.95
CA LYS A 117 -3.05 13.60 8.43
C LYS A 117 -3.92 14.49 7.56
N LYS A 118 -4.72 15.39 8.17
CA LYS A 118 -5.72 16.22 7.50
C LYS A 118 -5.16 17.12 6.39
N ASP A 119 -3.93 17.59 6.56
CA ASP A 119 -3.21 18.46 5.62
C ASP A 119 -2.53 17.69 4.48
N SER A 120 -2.46 16.35 4.57
CA SER A 120 -1.78 15.54 3.56
C SER A 120 -2.56 15.48 2.23
N LYS A 121 -1.82 15.43 1.11
CA LYS A 121 -2.38 15.21 -0.24
C LYS A 121 -3.38 14.03 -0.26
N ARG A 122 -3.04 12.92 0.39
CA ARG A 122 -3.88 11.71 0.45
C ARG A 122 -5.21 11.96 1.14
N TYR A 123 -5.19 12.64 2.29
CA TYR A 123 -6.43 12.99 3.00
C TYR A 123 -7.33 13.87 2.15
N LYS A 124 -6.75 14.87 1.45
CA LYS A 124 -7.48 15.75 0.52
C LYS A 124 -8.13 14.98 -0.63
N ILE A 125 -7.40 14.04 -1.24
CA ILE A 125 -7.93 13.14 -2.28
C ILE A 125 -9.09 12.29 -1.74
N LEU A 126 -8.88 11.60 -0.62
CA LEU A 126 -9.85 10.70 0.00
C LEU A 126 -11.12 11.44 0.46
N ASN A 127 -11.06 12.75 0.64
CA ASN A 127 -12.19 13.61 1.00
C ASN A 127 -12.71 14.50 -0.14
N LYS A 128 -12.20 14.35 -1.36
CA LYS A 128 -12.57 15.19 -2.52
C LYS A 128 -12.51 16.69 -2.23
N ASP A 129 -11.46 17.08 -1.51
CA ASP A 129 -11.23 18.44 -1.03
C ASP A 129 -11.35 19.48 -2.16
N PRO A 130 -12.14 20.55 -1.97
CA PRO A 130 -12.41 21.53 -3.02
C PRO A 130 -11.18 22.36 -3.38
N GLU A 131 -10.31 22.69 -2.42
CA GLU A 131 -9.08 23.44 -2.70
C GLU A 131 -8.10 22.59 -3.51
N TYR A 132 -7.97 21.31 -3.16
CA TYR A 132 -7.15 20.36 -3.92
C TYR A 132 -7.68 20.17 -5.34
N ARG A 133 -9.01 20.11 -5.52
CA ARG A 133 -9.64 20.07 -6.85
C ARG A 133 -9.28 21.33 -7.66
N ALA A 134 -9.47 22.52 -7.11
CA ALA A 134 -9.18 23.77 -7.81
C ALA A 134 -7.71 23.84 -8.25
N MET A 135 -6.80 23.43 -7.37
CA MET A 135 -5.37 23.36 -7.68
C MET A 135 -5.07 22.34 -8.80
N LEU A 136 -5.74 21.17 -8.83
CA LEU A 136 -5.58 20.20 -9.92
C LEU A 136 -6.09 20.76 -11.25
N GLU A 137 -7.26 21.41 -11.26
CA GLU A 137 -7.83 22.05 -12.44
C GLU A 137 -6.91 23.13 -13.01
N GLU A 138 -6.34 23.97 -12.14
CA GLU A 138 -5.35 24.98 -12.51
C GLU A 138 -4.07 24.35 -13.07
N THR A 139 -3.52 23.36 -12.37
CA THR A 139 -2.27 22.68 -12.77
C THR A 139 -2.39 21.97 -14.11
N LEU A 140 -3.53 21.33 -14.36
CA LEU A 140 -3.79 20.56 -15.56
C LEU A 140 -4.41 21.40 -16.69
N ALA A 141 -4.79 22.66 -16.41
CA ALA A 141 -5.54 23.53 -17.31
C ALA A 141 -6.84 22.87 -17.84
N VAL A 142 -7.60 22.22 -16.95
CA VAL A 142 -8.88 21.55 -17.27
C VAL A 142 -9.96 21.90 -16.25
N HIS A 143 -11.23 21.63 -16.59
CA HIS A 143 -12.32 21.62 -15.62
C HIS A 143 -12.76 20.17 -15.36
N LEU A 144 -12.75 19.75 -14.10
CA LEU A 144 -13.11 18.41 -13.69
C LEU A 144 -14.64 18.31 -13.46
N PRO A 145 -15.29 17.21 -13.87
CA PRO A 145 -16.67 16.96 -13.48
C PRO A 145 -16.87 17.05 -11.96
N ALA A 146 -18.03 17.53 -11.51
CA ALA A 146 -18.31 17.72 -10.07
C ALA A 146 -18.08 16.44 -9.23
N ASN A 147 -18.37 15.27 -9.80
CA ASN A 147 -18.21 13.98 -9.16
C ASN A 147 -16.84 13.31 -9.41
N ALA A 148 -15.92 13.96 -10.11
CA ALA A 148 -14.60 13.40 -10.44
C ALA A 148 -13.84 12.97 -9.17
N GLU A 149 -13.04 11.92 -9.33
CA GLU A 149 -12.02 11.55 -8.36
C GLU A 149 -10.78 12.42 -8.59
N LEU A 150 -10.01 12.66 -7.53
CA LEU A 150 -8.85 13.58 -7.55
C LEU A 150 -7.51 12.83 -7.67
N GLU A 151 -7.57 11.58 -8.09
CA GLU A 151 -6.42 10.70 -8.29
C GLU A 151 -6.77 9.67 -9.35
N GLU A 152 -5.79 9.26 -10.13
CA GLU A 152 -6.00 8.27 -11.18
C GLU A 152 -6.31 6.91 -10.58
N ILE A 153 -7.02 6.05 -11.32
CA ILE A 153 -7.22 4.65 -10.95
C ILE A 153 -5.88 3.94 -10.69
N PRO A 154 -5.76 3.02 -9.72
CA PRO A 154 -4.54 2.25 -9.55
C PRO A 154 -4.26 1.41 -10.79
N VAL A 155 -3.01 1.43 -11.24
CA VAL A 155 -2.56 0.69 -12.42
C VAL A 155 -2.10 -0.69 -11.95
N PRO A 156 -2.83 -1.79 -12.26
CA PRO A 156 -2.54 -3.12 -11.71
C PRO A 156 -1.08 -3.55 -11.89
N GLU A 157 -0.46 -3.12 -13.00
CA GLU A 157 0.93 -3.43 -13.32
C GLU A 157 1.95 -2.84 -12.35
N ILE A 158 1.58 -1.77 -11.65
CA ILE A 158 2.40 -1.11 -10.63
C ILE A 158 2.03 -1.64 -9.23
N GLU A 159 0.76 -1.99 -9.03
CA GLU A 159 0.24 -2.44 -7.74
C GLU A 159 0.49 -3.94 -7.45
N ILE A 160 0.93 -4.71 -8.45
CA ILE A 160 1.34 -6.11 -8.29
C ILE A 160 2.87 -6.19 -8.37
N PHE A 161 3.49 -6.80 -7.36
CA PHE A 161 4.92 -7.05 -7.38
C PHE A 161 5.26 -8.03 -8.51
N ARG A 162 6.22 -7.64 -9.35
CA ARG A 162 6.76 -8.52 -10.38
C ARG A 162 8.24 -8.71 -10.15
N HIS A 163 8.64 -9.98 -10.12
CA HIS A 163 10.03 -10.36 -10.20
C HIS A 163 10.52 -9.90 -11.57
N ASN A 164 11.49 -8.98 -11.61
CA ASN A 164 12.10 -8.63 -12.89
C ASN A 164 12.63 -9.93 -13.50
N ASN A 165 12.11 -10.32 -14.66
CA ASN A 165 12.66 -11.40 -15.49
C ASN A 165 14.05 -10.99 -16.00
N LYS A 166 15.04 -10.91 -15.11
CA LYS A 166 16.39 -11.28 -15.48
C LYS A 166 16.45 -12.77 -15.21
N GLY A 167 16.08 -13.53 -16.25
CA GLY A 167 16.27 -14.97 -16.28
C GLY A 167 17.66 -15.29 -15.79
N TRP A 168 17.71 -16.25 -14.88
CA TRP A 168 18.95 -16.88 -14.47
C TRP A 168 19.41 -17.70 -15.68
N ASN A 169 20.26 -17.09 -16.51
CA ASN A 169 21.10 -17.81 -17.47
C ASN A 169 22.43 -18.12 -16.79
#